data_AF-A0A960V675-F1
#
_entry.id   AF-A0A960V675-F1
#
_cell.length_a   1.000
_cell.length_b   1.000
_cell.length_c   1.000
_cell.angle_alpha   90.00
_cell.angle_beta   90.00
_cell.angle_gamma   90.00
#
_symmetry.space_group_name_H-M   'P 1'
#
loop_
_entity.id
_entity.type
_entity.pdbx_description
1 polymer ?
#
loop_
_entity_poly.entity_id
_entity_poly.type
_entity_poly.pdbx_seq_one_letter_code
_entity_poly.pdbx_strand_id
1 'polypeptide(L)'
;YLIMLILPNLGLEKRSVACDLASVFLLVNMFMFTLNFLPGKSKIQGIQTYKDGSVLLTVLFWDESEIQKRQDSIDLTKSFFLVRNEKWKEAEILFEKLKDKFPDLNYINFYLGILNLQKTNFKEAKVYFEKVSEPDPQYYYPALMNIAYLSIYNEFEINKALEYSKIAYDKLNDFSSIPYVSILFRAGKNDQAKEILFDYYKRNNTKLTTHHKALYLLLAYAYQLEGNNLKSEEFKNLALNEEMIYELTIKYTKFIYSLANWDFEKDHPNV
;
A
#
# COMPACT_ATOMS: atom_id res chain seq x y z
N TYR A 1 -7.83 -13.44 36.41
CA TYR A 1 -7.03 -12.81 37.47
C TYR A 1 -7.75 -11.63 38.11
N LEU A 2 -8.24 -10.64 37.35
CA LEU A 2 -9.02 -9.51 37.90
C LEU A 2 -10.28 -9.95 38.69
N ILE A 3 -11.01 -10.96 38.19
CA ILE A 3 -12.22 -11.50 38.84
C ILE A 3 -11.91 -12.17 40.20
N MET A 4 -10.74 -12.80 40.34
CA MET A 4 -10.33 -13.41 41.62
C MET A 4 -9.96 -12.37 42.69
N LEU A 5 -9.65 -11.13 42.30
CA LEU A 5 -9.30 -10.05 43.23
C LEU A 5 -10.53 -9.35 43.83
N ILE A 6 -11.71 -9.46 43.21
CA ILE A 6 -12.93 -8.77 43.64
C ILE A 6 -13.79 -9.66 44.56
N LEU A 7 -13.76 -10.98 44.34
CA LEU A 7 -14.58 -11.97 45.05
C LEU A 7 -14.48 -11.95 46.59
N PRO A 8 -13.32 -11.70 47.24
CA PRO A 8 -13.22 -11.70 48.70
C PRO A 8 -13.99 -10.58 49.40
N ASN A 9 -14.23 -9.45 48.72
CA ASN A 9 -14.88 -8.27 49.31
C ASN A 9 -16.43 -8.35 49.30
N LEU A 10 -17.01 -9.40 48.72
CA LEU A 10 -18.46 -9.58 48.62
C LEU A 10 -19.06 -10.46 49.73
N GLY A 11 -18.25 -10.95 50.69
CA GLY A 11 -18.75 -11.65 51.88
C GLY A 11 -19.38 -13.02 51.63
N LEU A 12 -19.06 -13.70 50.51
CA LEU A 12 -19.65 -14.99 50.15
C LEU A 12 -18.95 -16.14 50.89
N GLU A 13 -19.65 -16.77 51.85
CA GLU A 13 -19.20 -17.97 52.56
C GLU A 13 -19.08 -19.21 51.63
N LYS A 14 -18.14 -20.10 51.96
CA LYS A 14 -17.64 -21.26 51.18
C LYS A 14 -18.66 -22.29 50.64
N ARG A 15 -19.98 -22.14 50.83
CA ARG A 15 -20.96 -23.20 50.54
C ARG A 15 -21.62 -23.19 49.16
N SER A 16 -21.31 -22.25 48.26
CA SER A 16 -21.75 -22.40 46.86
C SER A 16 -20.86 -21.72 45.82
N VAL A 17 -19.53 -21.84 45.96
CA VAL A 17 -18.55 -21.25 45.02
C VAL A 17 -18.84 -21.63 43.56
N ALA A 18 -19.43 -22.81 43.30
CA ALA A 18 -19.83 -23.23 41.96
C ALA A 18 -21.07 -22.49 41.39
N CYS A 19 -22.08 -22.16 42.20
CA CYS A 19 -23.21 -21.34 41.77
C CYS A 19 -22.80 -19.88 41.53
N ASP A 20 -21.85 -19.38 42.32
CA ASP A 20 -21.33 -18.01 42.15
C ASP A 20 -20.45 -17.90 40.92
N LEU A 21 -19.65 -18.93 40.59
CA LEU A 21 -18.82 -18.91 39.37
C LEU A 21 -19.69 -18.92 38.10
N ALA A 22 -20.74 -19.73 38.08
CA ALA A 22 -21.69 -19.77 36.95
C ALA A 22 -22.42 -18.44 36.78
N SER A 23 -22.81 -17.81 37.89
CA SER A 23 -23.49 -16.51 37.90
C SER A 23 -22.56 -15.38 37.44
N VAL A 24 -21.31 -15.36 37.92
CA VAL A 24 -20.28 -14.40 37.47
C VAL A 24 -19.95 -14.62 35.99
N PHE A 25 -19.86 -15.87 35.53
CA PHE A 25 -19.63 -16.19 34.12
C PHE A 25 -20.79 -15.71 33.23
N LEU A 26 -22.04 -15.96 33.63
CA LEU A 26 -23.23 -15.45 32.94
C LEU A 26 -23.26 -13.92 32.92
N LEU A 27 -22.97 -13.27 34.05
CA LEU A 27 -22.94 -11.81 34.15
C LEU A 27 -21.85 -11.19 33.25
N VAL A 28 -20.64 -11.76 33.27
CA VAL A 28 -19.54 -11.31 32.41
C VAL A 28 -19.88 -11.55 30.94
N ASN A 29 -20.49 -12.68 30.58
CA ASN A 29 -20.90 -12.92 29.20
C ASN A 29 -22.06 -12.01 28.77
N MET A 30 -23.04 -11.72 29.63
CA MET A 30 -24.09 -10.74 29.35
C MET A 30 -23.52 -9.33 29.24
N PHE A 31 -22.53 -8.98 30.06
CA PHE A 31 -21.84 -7.70 29.98
C PHE A 31 -21.01 -7.58 28.70
N MET A 32 -20.25 -8.61 28.33
CA MET A 32 -19.51 -8.66 27.06
C MET A 32 -20.45 -8.66 25.85
N PHE A 33 -21.59 -9.34 25.94
CA PHE A 33 -22.65 -9.31 24.94
C PHE A 33 -23.20 -7.88 24.81
N THR A 34 -23.61 -7.23 25.90
CA THR A 34 -24.11 -5.85 25.89
C THR A 34 -23.07 -4.82 25.44
N LEU A 35 -21.79 -4.98 25.81
CA LEU A 35 -20.69 -4.17 25.27
C LEU A 35 -20.54 -4.37 23.75
N ASN A 36 -20.71 -5.59 23.26
CA ASN A 36 -20.77 -5.87 21.82
C ASN A 36 -22.02 -5.31 21.12
N PHE A 37 -23.00 -4.76 21.85
CA PHE A 37 -24.17 -4.08 21.32
C PHE A 37 -24.12 -2.55 21.48
N LEU A 38 -23.06 -1.99 22.08
CA LEU A 38 -22.90 -0.54 22.14
C LEU A 38 -22.60 0.00 20.74
N PRO A 39 -23.42 0.94 20.21
CA PRO A 39 -23.29 1.43 18.85
C PRO A 39 -21.98 2.22 18.67
N GLY A 40 -21.01 1.61 18.00
CA GLY A 40 -19.76 2.18 17.55
C GLY A 40 -19.82 2.46 16.06
N LYS A 41 -19.99 3.74 15.70
CA LYS A 41 -19.74 4.20 14.33
C LYS A 41 -18.23 4.34 14.13
N SER A 42 -17.70 3.71 13.10
CA SER A 42 -16.33 3.96 12.64
C SER A 42 -16.34 4.35 11.18
N LYS A 43 -15.26 4.98 10.72
CA LYS A 43 -15.04 5.20 9.30
C LYS A 43 -13.91 4.28 8.86
N ILE A 44 -14.15 3.43 7.87
CA ILE A 44 -13.08 2.75 7.14
C ILE A 44 -12.92 3.53 5.84
N GLN A 45 -11.84 4.31 5.76
CA GLN A 45 -11.50 5.10 4.56
C GLN A 45 -12.66 5.99 4.07
N GLY A 46 -13.23 6.79 4.97
CA GLY A 46 -14.32 7.73 4.63
C GLY A 46 -15.72 7.11 4.54
N ILE A 47 -15.85 5.79 4.32
CA ILE A 47 -17.13 5.10 4.35
C ILE A 47 -17.48 4.72 5.79
N GLN A 48 -18.72 5.04 6.20
CA GLN A 48 -19.21 4.72 7.53
C GLN A 48 -19.45 3.22 7.67
N THR A 49 -18.82 2.61 8.66
CA THR A 49 -18.95 1.18 8.98
C THR A 49 -19.30 0.99 10.46
N TYR A 50 -19.93 -0.13 10.77
CA TYR A 50 -20.41 -0.47 12.09
C TYR A 50 -19.59 -1.68 12.57
N LYS A 51 -18.99 -1.59 13.76
CA LYS A 51 -18.05 -2.59 14.27
C LYS A 51 -18.65 -3.54 15.31
N ASP A 52 -19.90 -3.34 15.67
CA ASP A 52 -20.55 -4.03 16.78
C ASP A 52 -21.63 -5.01 16.29
N GLY A 53 -22.06 -5.90 17.20
CA GLY A 53 -23.16 -6.83 16.98
C GLY A 53 -24.53 -6.15 16.92
N SER A 54 -24.64 -4.85 17.25
CA SER A 54 -25.89 -4.08 17.16
C SER A 54 -26.38 -3.90 15.73
N VAL A 55 -25.51 -4.15 14.76
CA VAL A 55 -25.88 -4.29 13.34
C VAL A 55 -27.07 -5.24 13.16
N LEU A 56 -27.09 -6.40 13.86
CA LEU A 56 -28.20 -7.36 13.74
C LEU A 56 -29.54 -6.83 14.26
N LEU A 57 -29.52 -5.99 15.29
CA LEU A 57 -30.73 -5.37 15.85
C LEU A 57 -31.18 -4.15 15.04
N THR A 58 -30.24 -3.46 14.39
CA THR A 58 -30.53 -2.25 13.61
C THR A 58 -30.93 -2.55 12.16
N VAL A 59 -30.62 -3.75 11.62
CA VAL A 59 -31.05 -4.20 10.26
C VAL A 59 -32.53 -3.96 10.01
N LEU A 60 -33.37 -4.25 11.00
CA LEU A 60 -34.84 -4.12 10.88
C LEU A 60 -35.31 -2.65 10.74
N PHE A 61 -34.43 -1.70 11.05
CA PHE A 61 -34.71 -0.26 11.02
C PHE A 61 -33.92 0.48 9.94
N TRP A 62 -33.22 -0.23 9.05
CA TRP A 62 -32.53 0.41 7.95
C TRP A 62 -33.49 0.76 6.83
N ASP A 63 -33.36 1.99 6.33
CA ASP A 63 -33.95 2.37 5.05
C ASP A 63 -33.05 1.95 3.88
N GLU A 64 -33.56 2.14 2.66
CA GLU A 64 -32.83 1.82 1.44
C GLU A 64 -31.48 2.57 1.34
N SER A 65 -31.39 3.78 1.88
CA SER A 65 -30.16 4.57 1.89
C SER A 65 -29.08 3.93 2.78
N GLU A 66 -29.44 3.50 3.99
CA GLU A 66 -28.52 2.82 4.91
C GLU A 66 -28.10 1.45 4.38
N ILE A 67 -29.02 0.70 3.74
CA ILE A 67 -28.67 -0.56 3.06
C ILE A 67 -27.66 -0.28 1.95
N GLN A 68 -27.88 0.75 1.14
CA GLN A 68 -27.00 1.08 0.03
C GLN A 68 -25.60 1.51 0.50
N LYS A 69 -25.50 2.35 1.54
CA LYS A 69 -24.19 2.75 2.13
C LYS A 69 -23.38 1.54 2.59
N ARG A 70 -24.04 0.53 3.17
CA ARG A 70 -23.40 -0.71 3.61
C ARG A 70 -22.96 -1.56 2.43
N GLN A 71 -23.80 -1.68 1.40
CA GLN A 71 -23.42 -2.35 0.16
C GLN A 71 -22.20 -1.69 -0.48
N ASP A 72 -22.14 -0.36 -0.49
CA ASP A 72 -20.99 0.39 -1.01
C ASP A 72 -19.71 0.14 -0.19
N SER A 73 -19.82 0.03 1.14
CA SER A 73 -18.70 -0.39 2.00
C SER A 73 -18.22 -1.82 1.72
N ILE A 74 -19.16 -2.74 1.45
CA ILE A 74 -18.85 -4.14 1.13
C ILE A 74 -18.16 -4.21 -0.23
N ASP A 75 -18.70 -3.52 -1.23
CA ASP A 75 -18.13 -3.43 -2.58
C ASP A 75 -16.72 -2.85 -2.53
N LEU A 76 -16.49 -1.80 -1.71
CA LEU A 76 -15.15 -1.23 -1.52
C LEU A 76 -14.18 -2.24 -0.89
N THR A 77 -14.59 -2.89 0.21
CA THR A 77 -13.75 -3.89 0.89
C THR A 77 -13.41 -5.05 -0.05
N LYS A 78 -14.39 -5.51 -0.83
CA LYS A 78 -14.21 -6.53 -1.86
C LYS A 78 -13.25 -6.06 -2.94
N SER A 79 -13.34 -4.81 -3.37
CA SER A 79 -12.44 -4.21 -4.37
C SER A 79 -10.97 -4.27 -3.93
N PHE A 80 -10.67 -3.90 -2.68
CA PHE A 80 -9.30 -4.03 -2.15
C PHE A 80 -8.83 -5.48 -2.03
N PHE A 81 -9.72 -6.37 -1.61
CA PHE A 81 -9.41 -7.80 -1.57
C PHE A 81 -9.07 -8.33 -2.97
N LEU A 82 -9.84 -7.94 -4.00
CA LEU A 82 -9.58 -8.33 -5.39
C LEU A 82 -8.24 -7.79 -5.89
N VAL A 83 -7.91 -6.51 -5.62
CA VAL A 83 -6.59 -5.93 -5.94
C VAL A 83 -5.45 -6.70 -5.28
N ARG A 84 -5.59 -7.04 -4.00
CA ARG A 84 -4.57 -7.79 -3.26
C ARG A 84 -4.34 -9.19 -3.81
N ASN A 85 -5.37 -9.79 -4.41
CA ASN A 85 -5.30 -11.11 -5.05
C ASN A 85 -5.11 -11.01 -6.57
N GLU A 86 -4.70 -9.85 -7.07
CA GLU A 86 -4.37 -9.62 -8.49
C GLU A 86 -5.54 -9.91 -9.46
N LYS A 87 -6.77 -9.86 -8.95
CA LYS A 87 -8.00 -10.02 -9.74
C LYS A 87 -8.40 -8.69 -10.38
N TRP A 88 -7.53 -8.19 -11.26
CA TRP A 88 -7.59 -6.82 -11.80
C TRP A 88 -8.93 -6.49 -12.48
N LYS A 89 -9.45 -7.39 -13.32
CA LYS A 89 -10.71 -7.18 -14.05
C LYS A 89 -11.91 -7.07 -13.12
N GLU A 90 -11.99 -7.94 -12.11
CA GLU A 90 -13.09 -7.93 -11.14
C GLU A 90 -13.01 -6.69 -10.25
N ALA A 91 -11.79 -6.30 -9.83
CA ALA A 91 -11.56 -5.09 -9.05
C ALA A 91 -12.01 -3.83 -9.82
N GLU A 92 -11.67 -3.75 -11.12
CA GLU A 92 -12.05 -2.63 -11.98
C GLU A 92 -13.56 -2.42 -12.03
N ILE A 93 -14.33 -3.50 -12.23
CA ILE A 93 -15.80 -3.41 -12.29
C ILE A 93 -16.36 -2.77 -11.01
N LEU A 94 -15.84 -3.15 -9.85
CA LEU A 94 -16.31 -2.60 -8.57
C LEU A 94 -15.83 -1.17 -8.34
N PHE A 95 -14.58 -0.83 -8.67
CA PHE A 95 -14.08 0.53 -8.53
C PHE A 95 -14.77 1.50 -9.49
N GLU A 96 -15.08 1.09 -10.72
CA GLU A 96 -15.85 1.91 -11.67
C GLU A 96 -17.28 2.16 -11.16
N LYS A 97 -17.94 1.15 -10.59
CA LYS A 97 -19.24 1.32 -9.92
C LYS A 97 -19.17 2.32 -8.76
N LEU A 98 -18.10 2.27 -7.97
CA LEU A 98 -17.91 3.16 -6.82
C LEU A 98 -17.54 4.59 -7.24
N LYS A 99 -16.83 4.75 -8.35
CA LYS A 99 -16.43 6.05 -8.91
C LYS A 99 -17.62 6.94 -9.19
N ASP A 100 -18.68 6.40 -9.78
CA ASP A 100 -19.87 7.17 -10.14
C ASP A 100 -20.59 7.74 -8.91
N LYS A 101 -20.44 7.08 -7.75
CA LYS A 101 -21.03 7.50 -6.48
C LYS A 101 -20.12 8.40 -5.64
N PHE A 102 -18.81 8.19 -5.77
CA PHE A 102 -17.80 8.81 -4.92
C PHE A 102 -16.62 9.33 -5.75
N PRO A 103 -16.85 10.26 -6.70
CA PRO A 103 -15.85 10.66 -7.70
C PRO A 103 -14.61 11.34 -7.09
N ASP A 104 -14.75 11.93 -5.89
CA ASP A 104 -13.72 12.72 -5.24
C ASP A 104 -12.91 11.94 -4.20
N LEU A 105 -13.18 10.65 -4.02
CA LEU A 105 -12.44 9.84 -3.05
C LEU A 105 -11.08 9.43 -3.60
N ASN A 106 -10.04 9.97 -2.96
CA ASN A 106 -8.64 9.79 -3.33
C ASN A 106 -8.24 8.32 -3.55
N TYR A 107 -8.69 7.40 -2.70
CA TYR A 107 -8.37 5.98 -2.87
C TYR A 107 -9.02 5.36 -4.11
N ILE A 108 -10.24 5.76 -4.49
CA ILE A 108 -10.90 5.24 -5.71
C ILE A 108 -10.10 5.68 -6.93
N ASN A 109 -9.80 6.97 -7.01
CA ASN A 109 -8.97 7.52 -8.08
C ASN A 109 -7.58 6.86 -8.11
N PHE A 110 -6.94 6.68 -6.95
CA PHE A 110 -5.66 5.98 -6.86
C PHE A 110 -5.71 4.55 -7.42
N TYR A 111 -6.66 3.73 -6.97
CA TYR A 111 -6.74 2.33 -7.43
C TYR A 111 -7.19 2.21 -8.89
N LEU A 112 -8.05 3.09 -9.40
CA LEU A 112 -8.33 3.17 -10.84
C LEU A 112 -7.09 3.53 -11.66
N GLY A 113 -6.23 4.41 -11.12
CA GLY A 113 -4.91 4.68 -11.68
C GLY A 113 -4.03 3.43 -11.74
N ILE A 114 -3.94 2.68 -10.64
CA ILE A 114 -3.19 1.42 -10.58
C ILE A 114 -3.74 0.38 -11.57
N LEU A 115 -5.06 0.22 -11.65
CA LEU A 115 -5.69 -0.73 -12.57
C LEU A 115 -5.41 -0.37 -14.03
N ASN A 116 -5.44 0.91 -14.39
CA ASN A 116 -5.05 1.35 -15.73
C ASN A 116 -3.56 1.16 -16.00
N LEU A 117 -2.71 1.38 -14.99
CA LEU A 117 -1.28 1.10 -15.08
C LEU A 117 -1.00 -0.39 -15.36
N GLN A 118 -1.74 -1.30 -14.73
CA GLN A 118 -1.61 -2.74 -15.01
C GLN A 118 -2.05 -3.11 -16.42
N LYS A 119 -3.07 -2.43 -16.95
CA LYS A 119 -3.50 -2.58 -18.35
C LYS A 119 -2.61 -1.86 -19.37
N THR A 120 -1.51 -1.23 -18.93
CA THR A 120 -0.64 -0.37 -19.77
C THR A 120 -1.33 0.86 -20.37
N ASN A 121 -2.50 1.23 -19.84
CA ASN A 121 -3.25 2.44 -20.21
C ASN A 121 -2.65 3.66 -19.50
N PHE A 122 -1.44 4.05 -19.89
CA PHE A 122 -0.66 5.07 -19.18
C PHE A 122 -1.32 6.45 -19.15
N LYS A 123 -2.05 6.82 -20.20
CA LYS A 123 -2.75 8.11 -20.28
C LYS A 123 -3.88 8.17 -19.25
N GLU A 124 -4.72 7.15 -19.22
CA GLU A 124 -5.85 7.04 -18.30
C GLU A 124 -5.36 6.89 -16.85
N ALA A 125 -4.30 6.12 -16.63
CA ALA A 125 -3.68 5.97 -15.32
C ALA A 125 -3.25 7.33 -14.75
N LYS A 126 -2.59 8.16 -15.57
CA LYS A 126 -2.17 9.50 -15.18
C LYS A 126 -3.37 10.39 -14.81
N VAL A 127 -4.42 10.41 -15.62
CA VAL A 127 -5.64 11.19 -15.36
C VAL A 127 -6.24 10.84 -14.00
N TYR A 128 -6.26 9.55 -13.64
CA TYR A 128 -6.77 9.11 -12.34
C TYR A 128 -5.85 9.49 -11.19
N PHE A 129 -4.52 9.37 -11.33
CA PHE A 129 -3.59 9.81 -10.29
C PHE A 129 -3.62 11.33 -10.07
N GLU A 130 -3.82 12.13 -11.11
CA GLU A 130 -3.93 13.60 -11.00
C GLU A 130 -5.18 14.06 -10.24
N LYS A 131 -6.20 13.20 -10.10
CA LYS A 131 -7.38 13.47 -9.26
C LYS A 131 -7.13 13.21 -7.78
N VAL A 132 -6.02 12.58 -7.42
CA VAL A 132 -5.67 12.33 -6.01
C VAL A 132 -5.08 13.60 -5.42
N SER A 133 -5.63 14.06 -4.29
CA SER A 133 -5.30 15.34 -3.67
C SER A 133 -4.65 15.21 -2.28
N GLU A 134 -3.92 16.24 -1.86
CA GLU A 134 -3.06 16.26 -0.66
C GLU A 134 -3.70 15.97 0.72
N PRO A 135 -4.99 16.26 1.04
CA PRO A 135 -5.50 15.97 2.38
C PRO A 135 -5.54 14.48 2.73
N ASP A 136 -5.22 13.58 1.79
CA ASP A 136 -4.98 12.16 2.04
C ASP A 136 -3.53 11.75 1.69
N PRO A 137 -2.57 11.98 2.62
CA PRO A 137 -1.15 11.64 2.42
C PRO A 137 -0.90 10.18 2.03
N GLN A 138 -1.80 9.27 2.45
CA GLN A 138 -1.67 7.84 2.20
C GLN A 138 -1.73 7.52 0.70
N TYR A 139 -2.52 8.27 -0.07
CA TYR A 139 -2.68 8.04 -1.51
C TYR A 139 -2.02 9.12 -2.36
N TYR A 140 -1.92 10.35 -1.86
CA TYR A 140 -1.37 11.46 -2.61
C TYR A 140 0.10 11.26 -3.00
N TYR A 141 0.99 10.97 -2.06
CA TYR A 141 2.41 10.78 -2.38
C TYR A 141 2.66 9.55 -3.25
N PRO A 142 2.02 8.39 -3.02
CA PRO A 142 2.07 7.28 -3.96
C PRO A 142 1.51 7.62 -5.35
N ALA A 143 0.47 8.45 -5.47
CA ALA A 143 -0.04 8.89 -6.76
C ALA A 143 1.01 9.72 -7.53
N LEU A 144 1.66 10.68 -6.85
CA LEU A 144 2.76 11.47 -7.44
C LEU A 144 3.90 10.58 -7.91
N MET A 145 4.28 9.57 -7.13
CA MET A 145 5.30 8.59 -7.54
C MET A 145 4.88 7.81 -8.79
N ASN A 146 3.62 7.40 -8.89
CA ASN A 146 3.13 6.70 -10.07
C ASN A 146 3.08 7.62 -11.30
N ILE A 147 2.71 8.90 -11.16
CA ILE A 147 2.78 9.88 -12.26
C ILE A 147 4.23 10.06 -12.73
N ALA A 148 5.15 10.18 -11.78
CA ALA A 148 6.58 10.31 -12.05
C ALA A 148 7.12 9.04 -12.76
N TYR A 149 6.71 7.86 -12.31
CA TYR A 149 7.02 6.58 -12.98
C TYR A 149 6.44 6.49 -14.39
N LEU A 150 5.18 6.90 -14.60
CA LEU A 150 4.58 6.95 -15.94
C LEU A 150 5.37 7.85 -16.89
N SER A 151 6.04 8.87 -16.35
CA SER A 151 6.89 9.78 -17.12
C SER A 151 8.19 9.17 -17.62
N ILE A 152 8.52 7.97 -17.18
CA ILE A 152 9.65 7.19 -17.68
C ILE A 152 9.32 6.53 -19.03
N TYR A 153 8.07 6.06 -19.22
CA TYR A 153 7.66 5.24 -20.36
C TYR A 153 7.09 6.01 -21.54
N ASN A 154 6.65 7.24 -21.30
CA ASN A 154 6.22 8.17 -22.33
C ASN A 154 7.18 9.37 -22.29
N GLU A 155 7.34 10.08 -23.41
CA GLU A 155 8.10 11.34 -23.50
C GLU A 155 7.43 12.49 -22.70
N PHE A 156 6.91 12.20 -21.52
CA PHE A 156 6.43 13.20 -20.60
C PHE A 156 7.60 14.03 -20.09
N GLU A 157 7.28 15.27 -19.73
CA GLU A 157 8.22 16.28 -19.26
C GLU A 157 9.02 15.77 -18.04
N ILE A 158 10.27 15.35 -18.27
CA ILE A 158 11.20 14.85 -17.24
C ILE A 158 11.30 15.79 -16.03
N ASN A 159 11.14 17.10 -16.26
CA ASN A 159 11.13 18.12 -15.22
C ASN A 159 9.95 17.96 -14.25
N LYS A 160 8.74 17.71 -14.75
CA LYS A 160 7.56 17.44 -13.91
C LYS A 160 7.70 16.12 -13.16
N ALA A 161 8.28 15.11 -13.82
CA ALA A 161 8.56 13.82 -13.19
C ALA A 161 9.51 13.98 -11.99
N LEU A 162 10.56 14.79 -12.13
CA LEU A 162 11.49 15.14 -11.06
C LEU A 162 10.79 15.91 -9.92
N GLU A 163 9.94 16.88 -10.25
CA GLU A 163 9.19 17.65 -9.25
C GLU A 163 8.29 16.74 -8.41
N TYR A 164 7.43 15.94 -9.06
CA TYR A 164 6.49 15.05 -8.37
C TYR A 164 7.20 13.97 -7.55
N SER A 165 8.23 13.33 -8.11
CA SER A 165 8.99 12.31 -7.38
C SER A 165 9.78 12.89 -6.22
N LYS A 166 10.32 14.12 -6.33
CA LYS A 166 10.98 14.81 -5.22
C LYS A 166 9.99 15.12 -4.09
N ILE A 167 8.80 15.65 -4.40
CA ILE A 167 7.77 15.92 -3.39
C ILE A 167 7.41 14.64 -2.62
N ALA A 168 7.21 13.53 -3.32
CA ALA A 168 6.90 12.26 -2.68
C ALA A 168 8.09 11.73 -1.84
N TYR A 169 9.32 11.82 -2.36
CA TYR A 169 10.53 11.42 -1.66
C TYR A 169 10.74 12.18 -0.36
N ASP A 170 10.62 13.52 -0.38
CA ASP A 170 10.81 14.38 0.80
C ASP A 170 9.83 14.04 1.94
N LYS A 171 8.66 13.48 1.60
CA LYS A 171 7.56 13.21 2.54
C LYS A 171 7.53 11.78 3.06
N LEU A 172 7.77 10.81 2.18
CA LEU A 172 7.76 9.40 2.55
C LEU A 172 9.11 8.97 3.16
N ASN A 173 10.23 9.58 2.75
CA ASN A 173 11.60 9.33 3.23
C ASN A 173 11.93 7.84 3.43
N ASP A 174 11.43 6.97 2.54
CA ASP A 174 11.61 5.51 2.61
C ASP A 174 11.97 4.91 1.22
N PHE A 175 11.73 3.60 1.05
CA PHE A 175 11.75 2.85 -0.21
C PHE A 175 11.18 3.58 -1.44
N SER A 176 10.28 4.54 -1.24
CA SER A 176 9.80 5.53 -2.21
C SER A 176 10.87 6.35 -2.94
N SER A 177 12.15 6.23 -2.57
CA SER A 177 13.29 6.82 -3.26
C SER A 177 13.60 6.23 -4.64
N ILE A 178 13.26 4.95 -4.90
CA ILE A 178 13.64 4.29 -6.16
C ILE A 178 13.14 5.03 -7.41
N PRO A 179 11.86 5.45 -7.51
CA PRO A 179 11.39 6.15 -8.69
C PRO A 179 12.06 7.52 -8.83
N TYR A 180 12.31 8.24 -7.73
CA TYR A 180 13.02 9.52 -7.78
C TYR A 180 14.45 9.36 -8.28
N VAL A 181 15.21 8.42 -7.71
CA VAL A 181 16.59 8.10 -8.13
C VAL A 181 16.63 7.64 -9.59
N SER A 182 15.68 6.79 -10.00
CA SER A 182 15.51 6.34 -11.39
C SER A 182 15.33 7.51 -12.36
N ILE A 183 14.53 8.50 -11.97
CA ILE A 183 14.27 9.69 -12.79
C ILE A 183 15.49 10.63 -12.78
N LEU A 184 16.20 10.75 -11.66
CA LEU A 184 17.46 11.51 -11.59
C LEU A 184 18.49 10.97 -12.58
N PHE A 185 18.68 9.65 -12.64
CA PHE A 185 19.54 9.01 -13.64
C PHE A 185 19.08 9.30 -15.07
N ARG A 186 17.79 9.14 -15.36
CA ARG A 186 17.22 9.46 -16.68
C ARG A 186 17.41 10.93 -17.06
N ALA A 187 17.36 11.83 -16.09
CA ALA A 187 17.60 13.26 -16.27
C ALA A 187 19.09 13.64 -16.35
N GLY A 188 20.01 12.66 -16.28
CA GLY A 188 21.46 12.89 -16.28
C GLY A 188 22.01 13.48 -14.98
N LYS A 189 21.20 13.55 -13.90
CA LYS A 189 21.59 14.06 -12.58
C LYS A 189 22.27 12.97 -11.75
N ASN A 190 23.31 12.36 -12.33
CA ASN A 190 23.92 11.13 -11.82
C ASN A 190 24.51 11.29 -10.42
N ASP A 191 25.17 12.40 -10.12
CA ASP A 191 25.80 12.60 -8.80
C ASP A 191 24.76 12.69 -7.67
N GLN A 192 23.64 13.39 -7.90
CA GLN A 192 22.53 13.45 -6.94
C GLN A 192 21.88 12.08 -6.73
N ALA A 193 21.69 11.34 -7.83
CA ALA A 193 21.12 9.98 -7.78
C ALA A 193 21.99 9.06 -6.91
N LYS A 194 23.31 9.10 -7.12
CA LYS A 194 24.29 8.30 -6.36
C LYS A 194 24.32 8.67 -4.88
N GLU A 195 24.36 9.95 -4.55
CA GLU A 195 24.39 10.42 -3.16
C GLU A 195 23.20 9.88 -2.36
N ILE A 196 21.98 10.05 -2.90
CA ILE A 196 20.75 9.56 -2.28
C ILE A 196 20.78 8.04 -2.11
N LEU A 197 21.20 7.33 -3.16
CA LEU A 197 21.20 5.88 -3.20
C LEU A 197 22.19 5.28 -2.19
N PHE A 198 23.39 5.85 -2.08
CA PHE A 198 24.40 5.40 -1.12
C PHE A 198 24.04 5.74 0.32
N ASP A 199 23.47 6.93 0.58
CA ASP A 199 22.96 7.28 1.91
C ASP A 199 21.86 6.29 2.34
N TYR A 200 20.91 6.01 1.46
CA TYR A 200 19.85 5.04 1.72
C TYR A 200 20.40 3.64 2.00
N TYR A 201 21.34 3.15 1.18
CA TYR A 201 21.98 1.85 1.38
C TYR A 201 22.70 1.78 2.74
N LYS A 202 23.46 2.81 3.11
CA LYS A 202 24.21 2.88 4.37
C LYS A 202 23.28 2.87 5.59
N ARG A 203 22.15 3.57 5.53
CA ARG A 203 21.16 3.62 6.63
C ARG A 203 20.44 2.29 6.85
N ASN A 204 20.22 1.51 5.79
CA ASN A 204 19.31 0.36 5.83
C ASN A 204 19.98 -1.02 5.74
N ASN A 205 21.33 -1.08 5.74
CA ASN A 205 22.18 -2.25 5.50
C ASN A 205 21.92 -3.52 6.36
N THR A 206 20.88 -3.55 7.21
CA THR A 206 20.49 -4.72 8.04
C THR A 206 18.98 -5.03 8.05
N LYS A 207 18.11 -4.25 7.38
CA LYS A 207 16.64 -4.38 7.46
C LYS A 207 15.90 -4.04 6.16
N LEU A 208 16.52 -4.29 5.01
CA LEU A 208 15.79 -4.19 3.74
C LEU A 208 14.95 -5.48 3.63
N THR A 209 13.63 -5.37 3.45
CA THR A 209 12.73 -6.54 3.58
C THR A 209 11.85 -6.81 2.37
N THR A 210 11.94 -6.05 1.27
CA THR A 210 10.98 -6.29 0.15
C THR A 210 11.40 -5.87 -1.25
N HIS A 211 12.54 -5.18 -1.45
CA HIS A 211 12.86 -4.60 -2.77
C HIS A 211 14.36 -4.43 -3.06
N HIS A 212 15.19 -5.33 -2.53
CA HIS A 212 16.65 -5.30 -2.70
C HIS A 212 17.10 -5.22 -4.15
N LYS A 213 16.40 -5.92 -5.06
CA LYS A 213 16.81 -6.06 -6.45
C LYS A 213 16.92 -4.74 -7.19
N ALA A 214 15.88 -3.91 -7.18
CA ALA A 214 15.89 -2.63 -7.88
C ALA A 214 16.93 -1.65 -7.29
N LEU A 215 17.10 -1.66 -5.96
CA LEU A 215 18.14 -0.87 -5.29
C LEU A 215 19.54 -1.31 -5.73
N TYR A 216 19.82 -2.61 -5.68
CA TYR A 216 21.11 -3.18 -6.08
C TYR A 216 21.40 -2.93 -7.56
N LEU A 217 20.41 -3.02 -8.45
CA LEU A 217 20.60 -2.69 -9.87
C LEU A 217 20.90 -1.22 -10.10
N LEU A 218 20.25 -0.31 -9.36
CA LEU A 218 20.58 1.11 -9.41
C LEU A 218 21.99 1.39 -8.87
N LEU A 219 22.43 0.67 -7.83
CA LEU A 219 23.78 0.78 -7.26
C LEU A 219 24.82 0.25 -8.24
N ALA A 220 24.52 -0.88 -8.89
CA ALA A 220 25.35 -1.43 -9.94
C ALA A 220 25.50 -0.42 -11.09
N TYR A 221 24.39 0.17 -11.55
CA TYR A 221 24.39 1.19 -12.60
C TYR A 221 25.18 2.44 -12.18
N ALA A 222 25.02 2.90 -10.94
CA ALA A 222 25.82 3.99 -10.38
C ALA A 222 27.33 3.72 -10.46
N TYR A 223 27.78 2.52 -10.06
CA TYR A 223 29.19 2.15 -10.13
C TYR A 223 29.70 1.96 -11.56
N GLN A 224 28.84 1.47 -12.48
CA GLN A 224 29.18 1.40 -13.90
C GLN A 224 29.44 2.80 -14.48
N LEU A 225 28.61 3.80 -14.15
CA LEU A 225 28.81 5.18 -14.57
C LEU A 225 30.12 5.79 -14.05
N GLU A 226 30.61 5.32 -12.90
CA GLU A 226 31.91 5.69 -12.32
C GLU A 226 33.10 4.90 -12.93
N GLY A 227 32.84 3.94 -13.81
CA GLY A 227 33.86 3.03 -14.35
C GLY A 227 34.33 1.96 -13.37
N ASN A 228 33.65 1.80 -12.23
CA ASN A 228 33.96 0.77 -11.23
C ASN A 228 33.24 -0.54 -11.57
N ASN A 229 33.73 -1.24 -12.59
CA ASN A 229 33.11 -2.47 -13.09
C ASN A 229 33.05 -3.59 -12.05
N LEU A 230 34.03 -3.68 -11.14
CA LEU A 230 34.06 -4.71 -10.09
C LEU A 230 32.87 -4.55 -9.13
N LYS A 231 32.66 -3.34 -8.61
CA LYS A 231 31.51 -3.07 -7.73
C LYS A 231 30.19 -3.12 -8.47
N SER A 232 30.16 -2.67 -9.72
CA SER A 232 28.97 -2.81 -10.56
C SER A 232 28.51 -4.28 -10.63
N GLU A 233 29.45 -5.18 -10.91
CA GLU A 233 29.16 -6.61 -11.02
C GLU A 233 28.80 -7.24 -9.67
N GLU A 234 29.44 -6.82 -8.58
CA GLU A 234 29.09 -7.24 -7.22
C GLU A 234 27.62 -6.94 -6.91
N PHE A 235 27.17 -5.69 -7.10
CA PHE A 235 25.78 -5.30 -6.85
C PHE A 235 24.80 -5.95 -7.83
N LYS A 236 25.20 -6.15 -9.09
CA LYS A 236 24.38 -6.87 -10.06
C LYS A 236 24.14 -8.32 -9.61
N ASN A 237 25.16 -9.01 -9.11
CA ASN A 237 25.03 -10.36 -8.57
C ASN A 237 24.17 -10.42 -7.31
N LEU A 238 24.30 -9.43 -6.41
CA LEU A 238 23.38 -9.29 -5.27
C LEU A 238 21.92 -9.16 -5.74
N ALA A 239 21.67 -8.39 -6.79
CA ALA A 239 20.34 -8.24 -7.37
C ALA A 239 19.80 -9.54 -8.00
N LEU A 240 20.66 -10.34 -8.63
CA LEU A 240 20.29 -11.61 -9.26
C LEU A 240 19.87 -12.68 -8.24
N ASN A 241 20.46 -12.65 -7.03
CA ASN A 241 20.14 -13.56 -5.94
C ASN A 241 18.80 -13.24 -5.24
N GLU A 242 18.16 -12.12 -5.58
CA GLU A 242 16.88 -11.70 -5.00
C GLU A 242 15.71 -12.13 -5.89
N GLU A 243 14.69 -12.73 -5.28
CA GLU A 243 13.46 -13.13 -5.97
C GLU A 243 12.67 -11.92 -6.48
N MET A 244 12.15 -12.03 -7.71
CA MET A 244 11.20 -11.06 -8.27
C MET A 244 9.79 -11.46 -7.89
N ILE A 245 9.36 -11.02 -6.71
CA ILE A 245 8.07 -11.42 -6.16
C ILE A 245 6.90 -10.61 -6.77
N TYR A 246 7.16 -9.41 -7.30
CA TYR A 246 6.11 -8.49 -7.75
C TYR A 246 6.30 -8.01 -9.20
N GLU A 247 5.21 -7.93 -9.97
CA GLU A 247 5.19 -7.44 -11.36
C GLU A 247 5.77 -6.02 -11.48
N LEU A 248 5.51 -5.17 -10.49
CA LEU A 248 6.08 -3.82 -10.44
C LEU A 248 7.62 -3.86 -10.37
N THR A 249 8.19 -4.79 -9.60
CA THR A 249 9.64 -5.01 -9.50
C THR A 249 10.23 -5.43 -10.84
N ILE A 250 9.53 -6.27 -11.60
CA ILE A 250 9.95 -6.66 -12.96
C ILE A 250 9.98 -5.44 -13.88
N LYS A 251 8.95 -4.59 -13.86
CA LYS A 251 8.89 -3.39 -14.70
C LYS A 251 10.01 -2.39 -14.37
N TYR A 252 10.29 -2.14 -13.08
CA TYR A 252 11.44 -1.34 -12.66
C TYR A 252 12.78 -1.98 -13.06
N THR A 253 12.90 -3.29 -12.93
CA THR A 253 14.12 -4.02 -13.34
C THR A 253 14.38 -3.83 -14.83
N LYS A 254 13.37 -4.06 -15.69
CA LYS A 254 13.48 -3.83 -17.14
C LYS A 254 13.88 -2.40 -17.45
N PHE A 255 13.32 -1.42 -16.74
CA PHE A 255 13.72 -0.02 -16.90
C PHE A 255 15.20 0.22 -16.54
N ILE A 256 15.68 -0.29 -15.40
CA ILE A 256 17.08 -0.10 -14.98
C ILE A 256 18.04 -0.78 -15.96
N TYR A 257 17.71 -1.97 -16.44
CA TYR A 257 18.46 -2.64 -17.51
C TYR A 257 18.54 -1.79 -18.77
N SER A 258 17.45 -1.12 -19.16
CA SER A 258 17.46 -0.20 -20.30
C SER A 258 18.36 1.02 -20.07
N LEU A 259 18.40 1.57 -18.86
CA LEU A 259 19.31 2.68 -18.51
C LEU A 259 20.79 2.27 -18.62
N ALA A 260 21.09 1.04 -18.19
CA ALA A 260 22.44 0.50 -18.14
C ALA A 260 22.92 -0.13 -19.46
N ASN A 261 22.00 -0.25 -20.44
CA ASN A 261 22.20 -0.98 -21.67
C ASN A 261 22.62 -2.46 -21.42
N TRP A 262 21.99 -3.08 -20.42
CA TRP A 262 22.17 -4.49 -20.05
C TRP A 262 21.11 -5.38 -20.71
N ASP A 263 21.41 -6.67 -20.84
CA ASP A 263 20.52 -7.66 -21.45
C ASP A 263 19.65 -8.36 -20.39
N PHE A 264 18.39 -7.94 -20.28
CA PHE A 264 17.44 -8.47 -19.30
C PHE A 264 17.10 -9.94 -19.57
N GLU A 265 16.88 -10.31 -20.84
CA GLU A 265 16.45 -11.65 -21.24
C GLU A 265 17.57 -12.68 -20.99
N LYS A 266 18.82 -12.26 -21.20
CA LYS A 266 19.99 -13.09 -20.87
C LYS A 266 20.12 -13.36 -19.37
N ASP A 267 19.90 -12.35 -18.54
CA ASP A 267 20.12 -12.45 -17.09
C ASP A 267 18.90 -13.03 -16.33
N HIS A 268 17.72 -13.03 -16.96
CA HIS A 268 16.47 -13.52 -16.38
C HIS A 268 15.69 -14.42 -17.35
N PRO A 269 16.24 -15.56 -17.81
CA PRO A 269 15.66 -16.37 -18.89
C PRO A 269 14.33 -17.08 -18.53
N ASN A 270 13.92 -17.05 -17.25
CA ASN A 270 12.73 -17.73 -16.75
C ASN A 270 11.61 -16.75 -16.32
N VAL A 271 11.71 -15.48 -16.72
CA VAL A 271 10.84 -14.37 -16.28
C VAL A 271 10.21 -13.70 -17.47
#